data_AF-A0A529Q321-F1
#
_entry.id   AF-A0A529Q321-F1
#
_cell.length_a   1.000
_cell.length_b   1.000
_cell.length_c   1.000
_cell.angle_alpha   90.00
_cell.angle_beta   90.00
_cell.angle_gamma   90.00
#
_symmetry.space_group_name_H-M   'P 1'
#
loop_
_entity.id
_entity.type
_entity.pdbx_description
1 polymer ?
#
loop_
_entity_poly.entity_id
_entity_poly.type
_entity_poly.pdbx_seq_one_letter_code
_entity_poly.pdbx_strand_id
1 'polypeptide(L)'
;MAGTETGRFLKGQGIGVLLSEATPEGLEAMLGRMDQDRYRALKSRVLARNPRTWSYDRSDCAAFVEKLRGLTAMPSALAAAA
;
A
#
# COMPACT_ATOMS: atom_id res chain seq x y z
N MET A 1 -6.67 1.92 14.38
CA MET A 1 -5.80 2.26 13.24
C MET A 1 -6.47 2.15 11.87
N ALA A 2 -7.70 1.62 11.75
CA ALA A 2 -8.42 1.61 10.47
C ALA A 2 -8.73 3.01 9.91
N GLY A 3 -8.59 4.07 10.71
CA GLY A 3 -8.72 5.46 10.28
C GLY A 3 -7.50 6.02 9.53
N THR A 4 -6.37 5.30 9.47
CA THR A 4 -5.19 5.75 8.71
C THR A 4 -5.22 5.20 7.29
N GLU A 5 -4.56 5.90 6.36
CA GLU A 5 -4.47 5.44 4.97
C GLU A 5 -3.80 4.07 4.86
N THR A 6 -2.67 3.87 5.56
CA THR A 6 -2.02 2.57 5.66
C THR A 6 -2.96 1.50 6.20
N GLY A 7 -3.76 1.82 7.22
CA GLY A 7 -4.72 0.89 7.79
C GLY A 7 -5.79 0.45 6.79
N ARG A 8 -6.38 1.41 6.06
CA ARG A 8 -7.37 1.14 5.01
C ARG A 8 -6.77 0.35 3.85
N PHE A 9 -5.58 0.74 3.39
CA PHE A 9 -4.87 0.05 2.31
C PHE A 9 -4.61 -1.41 2.66
N LEU A 10 -4.00 -1.69 3.83
CA LEU A 10 -3.72 -3.07 4.26
C LEU A 10 -5.00 -3.89 4.40
N LYS A 11 -6.09 -3.31 4.93
CA LYS A 11 -7.41 -3.94 4.97
C LYS A 11 -7.91 -4.32 3.59
N GLY A 12 -7.85 -3.40 2.63
CA GLY A 12 -8.27 -3.64 1.23
C GLY A 12 -7.44 -4.71 0.53
N GLN A 13 -6.15 -4.80 0.88
CA GLN A 13 -5.25 -5.84 0.40
C GLN A 13 -5.42 -7.19 1.11
N GLY A 14 -6.23 -7.26 2.18
CA GLY A 14 -6.44 -8.46 2.98
C GLY A 14 -5.20 -8.92 3.74
N ILE A 15 -4.25 -8.01 4.00
CA ILE A 15 -2.95 -8.30 4.62
C ILE A 15 -2.75 -7.50 5.90
N GLY A 16 -1.81 -7.95 6.72
CA GLY A 16 -1.48 -7.32 8.00
C GLY A 16 -2.51 -7.58 9.08
N VAL A 17 -2.32 -6.89 10.21
CA VAL A 17 -3.21 -6.93 11.36
C VAL A 17 -3.48 -5.50 11.79
N LEU A 18 -4.75 -5.14 11.94
CA LEU A 18 -5.14 -3.79 12.34
C LEU A 18 -5.47 -3.76 13.82
N LEU A 19 -4.76 -2.90 14.54
CA LEU A 19 -5.10 -2.55 15.90
C LEU A 19 -6.20 -1.49 15.89
N SER A 20 -7.14 -1.54 16.85
CA SER A 20 -8.11 -0.45 17.07
C SER A 20 -7.38 0.81 17.55
N GLU A 21 -6.50 0.65 18.53
CA GLU A 21 -5.65 1.70 19.09
C GLU A 21 -4.21 1.18 19.26
N ALA A 22 -3.23 2.08 19.20
CA ALA A 22 -1.81 1.74 19.30
C ALA A 22 -1.36 1.72 20.77
N THR A 23 -1.97 0.86 21.58
CA THR A 23 -1.62 0.68 23.00
C THR A 23 -0.89 -0.66 23.23
N PRO A 24 -0.14 -0.79 24.34
CA PRO A 24 0.46 -2.05 24.73
C PRO A 24 -0.55 -3.21 24.84
N GLU A 25 -1.72 -2.95 25.42
CA GLU A 25 -2.77 -3.96 25.61
C GLU A 25 -3.37 -4.40 24.27
N GLY A 26 -3.52 -3.46 23.33
CA GLY A 26 -3.94 -3.77 21.97
C GLY A 26 -2.93 -4.66 21.24
N LEU A 27 -1.63 -4.39 21.42
CA LEU A 27 -0.56 -5.22 20.88
C LEU A 27 -0.58 -6.63 21.50
N GLU A 28 -0.68 -6.74 22.82
CA GLU A 28 -0.71 -8.02 23.52
C GLU A 28 -1.96 -8.85 23.16
N ALA A 29 -3.14 -8.22 23.16
CA ALA A 29 -4.37 -8.89 22.76
C ALA A 29 -4.30 -9.46 21.33
N MET A 30 -3.56 -8.78 20.45
CA MET A 30 -3.50 -9.14 19.05
C MET A 30 -2.35 -10.10 18.70
N LEU A 31 -1.17 -9.85 19.24
CA LEU A 31 0.07 -10.58 18.94
C LEU A 31 0.41 -11.62 20.02
N GLY A 32 0.00 -11.43 21.27
CA GLY A 32 0.32 -12.35 22.38
C GLY A 32 -0.28 -13.75 22.22
N ARG A 33 -1.36 -13.88 21.44
CA ARG A 33 -1.97 -15.17 21.07
C ARG A 33 -1.53 -15.67 19.69
N MET A 34 -0.43 -15.15 19.13
CA MET A 34 0.03 -15.55 17.81
C MET A 34 0.83 -16.84 17.90
N ASP A 35 0.24 -17.91 17.39
CA ASP A 35 0.93 -19.17 17.16
C ASP A 35 1.58 -19.22 15.77
N GLN A 36 2.30 -20.32 15.51
CA GLN A 36 2.97 -20.52 14.23
C GLN A 36 2.00 -20.61 13.05
N ASP A 37 0.81 -21.17 13.25
CA ASP A 37 -0.16 -21.38 12.17
C ASP A 37 -0.77 -20.06 11.72
N ARG A 38 -1.19 -19.23 12.69
CA ARG A 38 -1.68 -17.89 12.45
C ARG A 38 -0.61 -17.02 11.81
N TYR A 39 0.63 -17.10 12.28
CA TYR A 39 1.75 -16.39 11.64
C TYR A 39 1.97 -16.85 10.18
N ARG A 40 2.00 -18.16 9.92
CA ARG A 40 2.16 -18.70 8.55
C ARG A 40 1.03 -18.26 7.63
N ALA A 41 -0.21 -18.25 8.11
CA ALA A 41 -1.37 -17.77 7.36
C ALA A 41 -1.33 -16.25 7.09
N LEU A 42 -0.82 -15.45 8.02
CA LEU A 42 -0.58 -14.02 7.80
C LEU A 42 0.51 -13.79 6.76
N LYS A 43 1.63 -14.50 6.88
CA LYS A 43 2.76 -14.43 5.96
C LYS A 43 2.37 -14.85 4.54
N SER A 44 1.63 -15.94 4.38
CA SER A 44 1.21 -16.43 3.06
C SER A 44 0.36 -15.41 2.31
N ARG A 45 -0.51 -14.67 3.02
CA ARG A 45 -1.30 -13.59 2.42
C ARG A 45 -0.44 -12.45 1.88
N VAL A 46 0.62 -12.08 2.59
CA VAL A 46 1.60 -11.08 2.14
C VAL A 46 2.34 -11.59 0.90
N LEU A 47 2.86 -12.82 0.95
CA LEU A 47 3.61 -13.42 -0.16
C LEU A 47 2.77 -13.65 -1.42
N ALA A 48 1.45 -13.82 -1.27
CA ALA A 48 0.52 -13.94 -2.39
C ALA A 48 0.23 -12.61 -3.10
N ARG A 49 0.69 -11.47 -2.58
CA ARG A 49 0.56 -10.17 -3.25
C ARG A 49 1.69 -9.99 -4.26
N ASN A 50 1.42 -9.24 -5.33
CA ASN A 50 2.43 -8.91 -6.32
C ASN A 50 3.53 -8.03 -5.66
N PRO A 51 4.81 -8.45 -5.65
CA PRO A 51 5.90 -7.64 -5.08
C PRO A 51 6.02 -6.25 -5.73
N ARG A 52 5.62 -6.12 -7.01
CA ARG A 52 5.59 -4.85 -7.76
C ARG A 52 4.60 -3.83 -7.17
N THR A 53 3.74 -4.21 -6.23
CA THR A 53 2.91 -3.25 -5.47
C THR A 53 3.73 -2.31 -4.60
N TRP A 54 4.93 -2.73 -4.17
CA TRP A 54 5.80 -1.93 -3.28
C TRP A 54 7.18 -1.65 -3.83
N SER A 55 7.63 -2.47 -4.78
CA SER A 55 8.94 -2.33 -5.40
C SER A 55 8.81 -1.62 -6.73
N TYR A 56 9.45 -0.46 -6.83
CA TYR A 56 9.67 0.26 -8.07
C TYR A 56 11.15 0.16 -8.44
N ASP A 57 11.41 0.04 -9.74
CA ASP A 57 12.74 0.04 -10.30
C ASP A 57 12.95 1.22 -11.26
N ARG A 58 14.12 1.26 -11.90
CA ARG A 58 14.48 2.33 -12.83
C ARG A 58 13.53 2.41 -14.03
N SER A 59 13.02 1.27 -14.49
CA SER A 59 12.11 1.23 -15.64
C SER A 59 10.75 1.86 -15.30
N ASP A 60 10.27 1.67 -14.08
CA ASP A 60 9.05 2.33 -13.59
C ASP A 60 9.22 3.85 -13.55
N CYS A 61 10.37 4.31 -13.04
CA CYS A 61 10.70 5.74 -13.05
C CYS A 61 10.72 6.30 -14.48
N ALA A 62 11.36 5.60 -15.43
CA ALA A 62 11.40 6.02 -16.82
C ALA A 62 9.99 6.09 -17.44
N ALA A 63 9.16 5.06 -17.23
CA ALA A 63 7.78 5.02 -17.71
C ALA A 63 6.93 6.15 -17.12
N PHE A 64 7.13 6.46 -15.84
CA PHE A 64 6.44 7.58 -15.20
C PHE A 64 6.86 8.93 -15.79
N VAL A 65 8.16 9.16 -16.01
CA VAL A 65 8.66 10.38 -16.64
C VAL A 65 8.12 10.54 -18.07
N GLU A 66 8.11 9.49 -18.88
CA GLU A 66 7.55 9.54 -20.24
C GLU A 66 6.05 9.86 -20.22
N LYS A 67 5.29 9.30 -19.28
CA LYS A 67 3.88 9.67 -19.09
C LYS A 67 3.72 11.15 -18.77
N LEU A 68 4.55 11.71 -17.88
CA LEU A 68 4.50 13.14 -17.55
C LEU A 68 4.85 14.03 -18.75
N ARG A 69 5.87 13.66 -19.55
CA ARG A 69 6.22 14.38 -20.79
C ARG A 69 5.03 14.44 -21.74
N GLY A 70 4.34 13.32 -21.94
CA GLY A 70 3.16 13.26 -22.80
C GLY A 70 2.04 14.19 -22.34
N LEU A 71 1.82 14.32 -21.02
CA LEU A 71 0.82 15.24 -20.47
C LEU A 71 1.18 16.71 -20.71
N THR A 72 2.47 17.07 -20.64
CA THR A 72 2.93 18.45 -20.89
C THR A 72 2.97 18.82 -22.38
N ALA A 73 3.05 17.83 -23.27
CA ALA A 73 3.04 18.05 -24.72
C ALA A 73 1.61 18.25 -25.28
N MET A 74 0.57 17.96 -24.48
CA MET A 74 -0.80 18.33 -24.82
C MET A 74 -0.96 19.85 -24.68
N PRO A 75 -1.50 20.56 -25.69
CA PRO A 75 -1.83 21.97 -25.56
C PRO A 75 -2.75 22.13 -24.35
N SER A 76 -2.36 23.01 -23.43
CA SER A 76 -3.21 23.37 -22.30
C SER A 76 -4.53 23.93 -22.83
N ALA A 77 -5.65 23.26 -22.55
CA ALA A 77 -6.98 23.83 -22.78
C ALA A 77 -7.18 25.15 -22.00
N LEU A 78 -6.38 25.37 -20.94
CA LEU A 78 -6.33 26.63 -20.20
C LEU A 78 -5.60 27.75 -20.97
N ALA A 79 -4.67 27.42 -21.87
CA ALA A 79 -3.92 28.40 -22.66
C ALA A 79 -4.65 28.79 -23.96
N ALA A 80 -5.58 27.97 -24.46
CA ALA A 80 -6.37 28.25 -25.65
C ALA A 80 -7.57 29.20 -25.41
N ALA A 81 -7.81 29.61 -24.15
CA ALA A 81 -8.92 30.47 -23.75
C ALA A 81 -8.48 31.91 -23.33
N ALA A 82 -7.23 32.27 -23.58
CA ALA A 82 -6.66 33.62 -23.36
C ALA A 82 -6.25 34.24 -24.70
#